data_AF-A0A967BQJ2-F1
#
_entry.id   AF-A0A967BQJ2-F1
#
_cell.length_a   1.000
_cell.length_b   1.000
_cell.length_c   1.000
_cell.angle_alpha   90.00
_cell.angle_beta   90.00
_cell.angle_gamma   90.00
#
_symmetry.space_group_name_H-M   'P 1'
#
loop_
_entity.id
_entity.type
_entity.pdbx_description
1 polymer ?
#
loop_
_entity_poly.entity_id
_entity_poly.type
_entity_poly.pdbx_seq_one_letter_code
_entity_poly.pdbx_strand_id
1 'polypeptide(L)' 'MLTTKELRKLEPKKLLEELEKAKKELFKIKFEVENGQSKSHHLIGKHRKYIARIKTILNQQQS' A
#
# COMPACT_ATOMS: atom_id res chain seq x y z
N MET A 1 6.09 5.66 1.11
CA MET A 1 5.45 5.19 -0.14
C MET A 1 6.41 5.41 -1.28
N LEU A 2 6.70 4.35 -2.03
CA LEU A 2 7.56 4.39 -3.21
C LEU A 2 6.79 4.91 -4.43
N THR A 3 7.51 5.51 -5.37
CA THR A 3 6.95 5.90 -6.67
C THR A 3 6.73 4.66 -7.55
N THR A 4 5.88 4.80 -8.57
CA THR A 4 5.61 3.71 -9.52
C THR A 4 6.88 3.23 -10.25
N LYS A 5 7.84 4.13 -10.49
CA LYS A 5 9.14 3.79 -11.10
C LYS A 5 9.99 2.94 -10.16
N GLU A 6 10.01 3.26 -8.87
CA GLU A 6 10.75 2.49 -7.87
C GLU A 6 10.12 1.10 -7.67
N LEU A 7 8.78 1.04 -7.59
CA LEU A 7 8.07 -0.24 -7.48
C LEU A 7 8.35 -1.18 -8.66
N ARG A 8 8.45 -0.66 -9.89
CA ARG A 8 8.78 -1.47 -11.07
C ARG A 8 10.20 -2.05 -11.05
N LYS A 9 11.14 -1.41 -10.35
CA LYS A 9 12.52 -1.86 -10.21
C LYS A 9 12.70 -2.91 -9.11
N LEU A 10 11.68 -3.13 -8.27
CA LEU A 10 11.73 -4.12 -7.21
C LEU A 10 11.43 -5.51 -7.76
N GLU A 11 12.04 -6.50 -7.09
CA GLU A 11 11.74 -7.91 -7.31
C GLU A 11 10.34 -8.26 -6.80
N PRO A 12 9.70 -9.30 -7.37
CA PRO A 12 8.37 -9.75 -6.96
C PRO A 12 8.26 -10.02 -5.45
N LYS A 13 9.31 -10.61 -4.85
CA LYS A 13 9.38 -10.87 -3.40
C LYS A 13 9.32 -9.58 -2.58
N LYS A 14 10.11 -8.57 -2.96
CA LYS A 14 10.11 -7.26 -2.28
C LYS A 14 8.78 -6.52 -2.47
N LEU A 15 8.15 -6.67 -3.64
CA LEU A 15 6.82 -6.12 -3.89
C LEU A 15 5.74 -6.75 -2.98
N LEU A 16 5.82 -8.05 -2.73
CA LEU A 16 4.94 -8.74 -1.79
C LEU A 16 5.16 -8.28 -0.34
N GLU A 17 6.40 -8.12 0.09
CA GLU A 17 6.71 -7.56 1.42
C GLU A 17 6.16 -6.14 1.59
N GLU A 18 6.35 -5.28 0.57
CA GLU A 18 5.85 -3.92 0.58
C GLU A 18 4.30 -3.89 0.58
N LEU A 19 3.66 -4.83 -0.13
CA LEU A 19 2.21 -4.99 -0.12
C LEU A 19 1.69 -5.35 1.28
N GLU A 20 2.36 -6.25 1.99
CA GLU A 20 1.99 -6.61 3.37
C GLU A 20 2.17 -5.44 4.33
N LYS A 21 3.30 -4.71 4.24
CA LYS A 21 3.53 -3.49 5.03
C LYS A 21 2.42 -2.47 4.80
N ALA A 22 2.10 -2.18 3.54
CA ALA A 22 1.05 -1.23 3.19
C ALA A 22 -0.34 -1.65 3.69
N LYS A 23 -0.64 -2.96 3.71
CA LYS A 23 -1.89 -3.49 4.31
C LYS A 23 -1.93 -3.32 5.83
N LYS A 24 -0.82 -3.60 6.52
CA LYS A 24 -0.70 -3.41 7.98
C LYS A 24 -0.87 -1.94 8.37
N GLU A 25 -0.24 -1.02 7.63
CA GLU A 25 -0.44 0.42 7.82
C GLU A 25 -1.88 0.84 7.58
N LEU A 26 -2.53 0.34 6.52
CA LEU A 26 -3.94 0.63 6.26
C LEU A 26 -4.84 0.13 7.40
N PHE A 27 -4.54 -1.03 7.97
CA PHE A 27 -5.28 -1.56 9.13
C PHE A 27 -5.10 -0.66 10.35
N LYS A 28 -3.86 -0.23 10.64
CA LYS A 28 -3.56 0.70 11.74
C LYS A 28 -4.31 2.03 11.57
N ILE A 29 -4.28 2.63 10.37
CA ILE A 29 -4.99 3.89 10.09
C ILE A 29 -6.50 3.71 10.25
N LYS A 30 -7.06 2.60 9.76
CA LYS A 30 -8.49 2.31 9.95
C LYS A 30 -8.83 2.20 11.44
N PHE A 31 -8.01 1.47 12.19
CA PHE A 31 -8.19 1.29 13.62
C PHE A 31 -8.12 2.63 14.37
N GLU A 32 -7.18 3.51 14.03
CA GLU A 32 -7.06 4.85 14.62
C GLU A 32 -8.24 5.78 14.27
N VAL A 33 -8.74 5.68 13.03
CA VAL A 33 -9.91 6.46 12.57
C VAL A 33 -11.19 5.96 13.24
N GLU A 34 -11.35 4.65 13.37
CA GLU A 34 -12.50 4.00 14.00
C GLU A 34 -12.51 4.23 15.52
N ASN A 35 -11.34 4.29 16.16
CA ASN A 35 -11.19 4.66 17.57
C ASN A 35 -11.37 6.17 17.84
N GLY A 36 -11.76 6.96 16.83
CA GLY A 36 -12.12 8.37 16.97
C GLY A 36 -10.96 9.34 17.29
N GLN A 37 -9.71 8.85 17.28
CA GLN A 37 -8.54 9.61 17.72
C GLN A 37 -7.86 10.39 16.57
N SER A 38 -8.13 10.07 15.30
CA SER A 38 -7.38 10.62 14.16
C SER A 38 -8.28 11.12 13.03
N LYS A 39 -8.06 12.36 12.56
CA LYS A 39 -8.71 12.98 11.37
C LYS A 39 -8.09 12.52 10.04
N SER A 40 -7.28 11.47 10.05
CA SER A 40 -6.44 11.04 8.93
C SER A 40 -7.18 10.22 7.87
N HIS A 41 -8.48 10.51 7.65
CA HIS A 41 -9.32 9.79 6.69
C HIS A 41 -8.78 9.88 5.25
N HIS A 42 -8.13 11.00 4.91
CA HIS A 42 -7.48 11.21 3.61
C HIS A 42 -6.32 10.23 3.34
N LEU A 43 -5.65 9.72 4.39
CA LEU A 43 -4.57 8.75 4.25
C LEU A 43 -5.09 7.37 3.81
N ILE A 44 -6.31 6.99 4.22
CA ILE A 44 -6.93 5.71 3.81
C ILE A 44 -6.98 5.61 2.29
N GLY A 45 -7.42 6.67 1.61
CA GLY A 45 -7.48 6.72 0.15
C GLY A 45 -6.09 6.62 -0.49
N LYS A 46 -5.09 7.28 0.09
CA LYS A 46 -3.69 7.25 -0.38
C LYS A 46 -3.09 5.84 -0.28
N HIS A 47 -3.27 5.16 0.86
CA HIS A 47 -2.78 3.80 1.08
C HIS A 47 -3.52 2.77 0.21
N ARG A 48 -4.84 2.92 0.00
CA ARG A 48 -5.59 2.09 -0.95
C ARG A 48 -5.04 2.21 -2.37
N LYS A 49 -4.79 3.43 -2.86
CA LYS A 49 -4.19 3.66 -4.19
C LYS A 49 -2.78 3.07 -4.29
N TYR A 50 -1.99 3.15 -3.22
CA TYR A 50 -0.65 2.56 -3.17
C TYR A 50 -0.69 1.04 -3.28
N ILE A 51 -1.54 0.38 -2.50
CA ILE A 51 -1.77 -1.08 -2.56
C ILE A 51 -2.21 -1.51 -3.98
N ALA A 52 -3.12 -0.76 -4.60
CA ALA A 52 -3.57 -1.05 -5.96
C ALA A 52 -2.42 -0.99 -6.97
N ARG A 53 -1.55 0.02 -6.88
CA ARG A 53 -0.37 0.15 -7.76
C ARG A 53 0.60 -1.02 -7.62
N ILE A 54 0.88 -1.46 -6.38
CA ILE A 54 1.75 -2.61 -6.13
C ILE A 54 1.16 -3.88 -6.77
N LYS A 55 -0.14 -4.13 -6.57
CA LYS A 55 -0.84 -5.27 -7.19
C LYS A 55 -0.79 -5.22 -8.71
N THR A 56 -0.99 -4.06 -9.32
CA THR A 56 -0.90 -3.91 -10.79
C THR A 56 0.49 -4.26 -11.29
N ILE A 57 1.55 -3.79 -10.64
CA ILE A 57 2.94 -4.07 -11.05
C ILE A 57 3.27 -5.56 -10.87
N LEU A 58 2.84 -6.17 -9.77
CA LEU A 58 2.97 -7.62 -9.56
C LEU A 58 2.32 -8.41 -10.70
N ASN A 59 1.10 -8.04 -11.09
CA ASN A 59 0.40 -8.70 -12.19
C ASN A 59 1.11 -8.49 -13.54
N GLN A 60 1.67 -7.30 -13.77
CA GLN A 60 2.47 -6.98 -14.96
C GLN A 60 3.81 -7.74 -15.03
N GLN A 61 4.39 -8.13 -13.89
CA GLN A 61 5.62 -8.93 -13.84
C GLN A 61 5.36 -10.44 -13.94
N GLN A 62 4.14 -10.89 -13.63
CA GLN A 62 3.72 -12.29 -13.74
C GLN A 62 3.17 -12.66 -15.13
N SER A 63 2.76 -11.68 -15.93
CA SER A 63 2.31 -11.85 -17.33
C SER A 63 3.48 -11.69 -18.29
#